data_AF-A0A2A5GS54-F1
#
_entry.id   AF-A0A2A5GS54-F1
#
_cell.length_a   1.000
_cell.length_b   1.000
_cell.length_c   1.000
_cell.angle_alpha   90.00
_cell.angle_beta   90.00
_cell.angle_gamma   90.00
#
_symmetry.space_group_name_H-M   'P 1'
#
loop_
_entity.id
_entity.type
_entity.pdbx_description
1 polymer ?
#
loop_
_entity_poly.entity_id
_entity_poly.type
_entity_poly.pdbx_seq_one_letter_code
_entity_poly.pdbx_strand_id
1 'polypeptide(L)'
;MSDVTDFNDRVDALKQSLVDGQEEDAEGRFKVSSENLEQCILKIFKEYNNILINHPEELFQDKKHQNNCFLFKNLDTEFNFETAFKDIMKQCVAGNNSWLNVTRKIPCIQFENCAFGSFILGRYGVKDHTFSYIKLSKCLVRRASFDSYFFHYKYSLSFTAVETVFENLTFQSSGDAVPFNQCILFSKCNFDYTLKFQGVSTFKESVTFNECNIGSKDNRISLSGISFNNATFDNTTEFVDCNFYVSPKFHNTKLHSDTSFYLSRFLDCKSINAMGDYRALKVLMHNLGADQDATMFHALEMDARRNSVLTKTLHREGLARIASIFLKQFNDYGRNFWTPFVCLAGFCSLFFIIYLCSNALACNTSHFSSAEIWERTLCFNSSSEEIKDKVLASFVYSIQKSFGPLGLIFDSGLISAKYGWIKFIATIQVIFSSIIWYLIIVQFRRQFKL
;
A
#
# COMPACT_ATOMS: atom_id res chain seq x y z
N MET A 1 -5.98 -20.36 44.96
CA MET A 1 -6.66 -19.04 44.81
C MET A 1 -5.93 -17.91 45.56
N SER A 2 -5.39 -18.12 46.77
CA SER A 2 -4.48 -17.14 47.42
C SER A 2 -3.19 -16.93 46.61
N ASP A 3 -2.64 -18.01 46.06
CA ASP A 3 -1.27 -18.00 45.48
C ASP A 3 -1.21 -17.33 44.10
N VAL A 4 -2.31 -17.35 43.34
CA VAL A 4 -2.44 -16.62 42.07
C VAL A 4 -2.49 -15.10 42.25
N THR A 5 -3.21 -14.65 43.29
CA THR A 5 -3.31 -13.21 43.58
C THR A 5 -1.93 -12.67 43.97
N ASP A 6 -1.22 -13.45 44.80
CA ASP A 6 0.15 -13.17 45.22
C ASP A 6 1.16 -13.16 44.05
N PHE A 7 0.95 -13.92 42.97
CA PHE A 7 1.80 -13.85 41.77
C PHE A 7 1.71 -12.51 41.06
N ASN A 8 0.48 -12.04 40.79
CA ASN A 8 0.29 -10.79 40.05
C ASN A 8 0.86 -9.62 40.85
N ASP A 9 0.67 -9.63 42.18
CA ASP A 9 1.23 -8.62 43.08
C ASP A 9 2.77 -8.63 43.04
N ARG A 10 3.41 -9.81 43.03
CA ARG A 10 4.86 -9.94 42.87
C ARG A 10 5.36 -9.46 41.50
N VAL A 11 4.65 -9.78 40.42
CA VAL A 11 4.99 -9.32 39.07
C VAL A 11 4.88 -7.81 38.95
N ASP A 12 3.82 -7.23 39.52
CA ASP A 12 3.61 -5.79 39.48
C ASP A 12 4.62 -5.06 40.38
N ALA A 13 5.01 -5.64 41.52
CA ALA A 13 6.12 -5.12 42.34
C ALA A 13 7.46 -5.15 41.58
N LEU A 14 7.73 -6.21 40.81
CA LEU A 14 8.92 -6.29 39.95
C LEU A 14 8.92 -5.21 38.86
N LYS A 15 7.77 -4.99 38.20
CA LYS A 15 7.63 -3.91 37.21
C LYS A 15 7.76 -2.53 37.84
N GLN A 16 7.20 -2.32 39.02
CA GLN A 16 7.33 -1.06 39.75
C GLN A 16 8.80 -0.78 40.08
N SER A 17 9.55 -1.82 40.49
CA SER A 17 10.98 -1.69 40.75
C SER A 17 11.83 -1.29 39.53
N LEU A 18 11.32 -1.45 38.29
CA LEU A 18 12.00 -0.97 37.09
C LEU A 18 11.96 0.55 36.97
N VAL A 19 10.89 1.17 37.44
CA VAL A 19 10.62 2.60 37.28
C VAL A 19 10.86 3.38 38.57
N ASP A 20 10.99 2.70 39.71
CA ASP A 20 11.30 3.32 40.99
C ASP A 20 12.62 4.10 40.93
N GLY A 21 12.50 5.41 41.16
CA GLY A 21 13.64 6.34 41.14
C GLY A 21 14.16 6.66 39.73
N GLN A 22 13.50 6.20 38.66
CA GLN A 22 13.83 6.63 37.29
C GLN A 22 13.13 7.94 36.98
N GLU A 23 13.82 8.81 36.24
CA GLU A 23 13.22 10.03 35.71
C GLU A 23 12.31 9.69 34.52
N GLU A 24 11.14 10.31 34.53
CA GLU A 24 10.17 10.27 33.43
C GLU A 24 10.54 11.35 32.41
N ASP A 25 10.62 10.96 31.13
CA ASP A 25 10.88 11.90 30.02
C ASP A 25 9.66 12.77 29.71
N ALA A 26 9.82 13.74 28.79
CA ALA A 26 8.73 14.64 28.39
C ALA A 26 7.53 13.92 27.73
N GLU A 27 7.70 12.67 27.31
CA GLU A 27 6.67 11.84 26.66
C GLU A 27 6.03 10.85 27.65
N GLY A 28 6.38 10.93 28.94
CA GLY A 28 5.84 10.09 30.00
C GLY A 28 6.48 8.69 30.08
N ARG A 29 7.73 8.54 29.59
CA ARG A 29 8.46 7.27 29.57
C ARG A 29 9.58 7.25 30.59
N PHE A 30 9.78 6.10 31.20
CA PHE A 30 10.89 5.87 32.11
C PHE A 30 12.10 5.40 31.33
N LYS A 31 13.23 6.06 31.55
CA LYS A 31 14.51 5.60 31.00
C LYS A 31 14.98 4.39 31.80
N VAL A 32 15.00 3.23 31.16
CA VAL A 32 15.37 1.98 31.82
C VAL A 32 16.56 1.37 31.10
N SER A 33 17.62 1.06 31.86
CA SER A 33 18.78 0.37 31.29
C SER A 33 18.35 -0.99 30.73
N SER A 34 18.95 -1.40 29.61
CA SER A 34 18.68 -2.70 29.00
C SER A 34 18.87 -3.84 30.00
N GLU A 35 19.90 -3.73 30.86
CA GLU A 35 20.21 -4.68 31.92
C GLU A 35 19.09 -4.75 32.97
N ASN A 36 18.55 -3.61 33.44
CA ASN A 36 17.47 -3.61 34.42
C ASN A 36 16.20 -4.26 33.85
N LEU A 37 15.82 -3.90 32.62
CA LEU A 37 14.67 -4.50 31.94
C LEU A 37 14.85 -6.01 31.77
N GLU A 38 16.03 -6.43 31.32
CA GLU A 38 16.40 -7.84 31.18
C GLU A 38 16.31 -8.59 32.51
N GLN A 39 16.89 -8.04 33.59
CA GLN A 39 16.82 -8.65 34.92
C GLN A 39 15.39 -8.72 35.45
N CYS A 40 14.53 -7.72 35.20
CA CYS A 40 13.13 -7.78 35.59
C CYS A 40 12.37 -8.85 34.80
N ILE A 41 12.56 -8.93 33.48
CA ILE A 41 11.95 -9.97 32.65
C ILE A 41 12.38 -11.35 33.14
N LEU A 42 13.67 -11.53 33.44
CA LEU A 42 14.22 -12.77 34.01
C LEU A 42 13.56 -13.13 35.36
N LYS A 43 13.40 -12.15 36.26
CA LYS A 43 12.73 -12.37 37.56
C LYS A 43 11.27 -12.75 37.38
N ILE A 44 10.54 -12.07 36.51
CA ILE A 44 9.13 -12.40 36.20
C ILE A 44 9.02 -13.84 35.66
N PHE A 45 9.92 -14.26 34.77
CA PHE A 45 9.92 -15.63 34.27
C PHE A 45 10.27 -16.66 35.33
N LYS A 46 11.16 -16.34 36.27
CA LYS A 46 11.41 -17.20 37.43
C LYS A 46 10.17 -17.38 38.30
N GLU A 47 9.46 -16.29 38.61
CA GLU A 47 8.22 -16.37 39.39
C GLU A 47 7.15 -17.20 38.67
N TYR A 48 6.96 -16.97 37.36
CA TYR A 48 6.03 -17.75 36.55
C TYR A 48 6.39 -19.25 36.54
N ASN A 49 7.68 -19.55 36.41
CA ASN A 49 8.21 -20.90 36.45
C ASN A 49 7.98 -21.58 37.81
N ASN A 50 8.15 -20.86 38.92
CA ASN A 50 7.91 -21.39 40.27
C ASN A 50 6.45 -21.82 40.45
N ILE A 51 5.50 -21.03 39.92
CA ILE A 51 4.06 -21.37 40.00
C ILE A 51 3.75 -22.58 39.13
N LEU A 52 4.32 -22.66 37.93
CA LEU A 52 4.18 -23.82 37.06
C LEU A 52 4.63 -25.12 37.75
N ILE A 53 5.73 -25.10 38.50
CA ILE A 53 6.24 -26.27 39.23
C ILE A 53 5.33 -26.65 40.39
N ASN A 54 4.94 -25.66 41.20
CA ASN A 54 4.30 -25.92 42.49
C ASN A 54 2.78 -26.08 42.37
N HIS A 55 2.15 -25.44 41.39
CA HIS A 55 0.69 -25.33 41.23
C HIS A 55 0.24 -25.41 39.76
N PRO A 56 0.61 -26.47 39.01
CA PRO A 56 0.29 -26.56 37.58
C PRO A 56 -1.23 -26.47 37.31
N GLU A 57 -2.06 -27.07 38.17
CA GLU A 57 -3.51 -27.06 38.07
C GLU A 57 -4.12 -25.65 38.08
N GLU A 58 -3.53 -24.69 38.79
CA GLU A 58 -4.04 -23.32 38.85
C GLU A 58 -3.89 -22.60 37.50
N LEU A 59 -2.82 -22.90 36.75
CA LEU A 59 -2.57 -22.33 35.42
C LEU A 59 -3.43 -22.97 34.32
N PHE A 60 -3.82 -24.24 34.48
CA PHE A 60 -4.60 -24.96 33.47
C PHE A 60 -6.12 -24.88 33.67
N GLN A 61 -6.60 -24.69 34.89
CA GLN A 61 -8.04 -24.56 35.17
C GLN A 61 -8.56 -23.15 34.87
N ASP A 62 -7.74 -22.12 35.02
CA ASP A 62 -8.16 -20.76 34.73
C ASP A 62 -7.84 -20.38 33.28
N LYS A 63 -8.87 -20.40 32.40
CA LYS A 63 -8.76 -19.88 31.02
C LYS A 63 -8.22 -18.45 30.99
N LYS A 64 -8.28 -17.69 32.09
CA LYS A 64 -7.62 -16.37 32.20
C LYS A 64 -6.12 -16.44 31.97
N HIS A 65 -5.45 -17.52 32.39
CA HIS A 65 -4.00 -17.62 32.34
C HIS A 65 -3.42 -18.05 30.98
N GLN A 66 -4.24 -18.65 30.11
CA GLN A 66 -3.86 -18.84 28.70
C GLN A 66 -3.64 -17.51 27.96
N ASN A 67 -4.19 -16.42 28.49
CA ASN A 67 -4.00 -15.06 27.99
C ASN A 67 -3.01 -14.24 28.84
N ASN A 68 -2.24 -14.86 29.75
CA ASN A 68 -1.26 -14.14 30.54
C ASN A 68 -0.28 -13.44 29.60
N CYS A 69 -0.40 -12.12 29.51
CA CYS A 69 0.48 -11.31 28.70
C CYS A 69 1.33 -10.44 29.61
N PHE A 70 2.64 -10.56 29.48
CA PHE A 70 3.57 -9.67 30.15
C PHE A 70 3.56 -8.33 29.42
N LEU A 71 2.77 -7.40 29.94
CA LEU A 71 2.62 -6.05 29.42
C LEU A 71 3.65 -5.10 30.06
N PHE A 72 4.49 -4.52 29.22
CA PHE A 72 5.44 -3.47 29.57
C PHE A 72 4.96 -2.15 28.94
N LYS A 73 4.96 -1.07 29.71
CA LYS A 73 4.48 0.25 29.25
C LYS A 73 5.52 1.34 29.44
N ASN A 74 5.54 2.31 28.53
CA ASN A 74 6.24 3.58 28.72
C ASN A 74 7.74 3.42 29.05
N LEU A 75 8.44 2.53 28.34
CA LEU A 75 9.87 2.30 28.56
C LEU A 75 10.70 2.91 27.43
N ASP A 76 11.81 3.59 27.73
CA ASP A 76 12.85 3.95 26.77
C ASP A 76 14.15 3.20 27.08
N THR A 77 14.62 2.39 26.14
CA THR A 77 15.71 1.44 26.39
C THR A 77 16.48 1.05 25.13
N GLU A 78 17.77 0.73 25.26
CA GLU A 78 18.57 0.07 24.21
C GLU A 78 18.44 -1.46 24.25
N PHE A 79 17.28 -1.93 24.70
CA PHE A 79 17.05 -3.33 25.02
C PHE A 79 17.40 -4.25 23.84
N ASN A 80 18.18 -5.29 24.10
CA ASN A 80 18.45 -6.33 23.13
C ASN A 80 17.69 -7.58 23.55
N PHE A 81 16.52 -7.80 22.95
CA PHE A 81 15.68 -8.96 23.24
C PHE A 81 16.44 -10.28 23.08
N GLU A 82 17.40 -10.35 22.16
CA GLU A 82 18.23 -11.54 21.96
C GLU A 82 19.10 -11.87 23.20
N THR A 83 19.67 -10.85 23.87
CA THR A 83 20.49 -11.05 25.07
C THR A 83 19.63 -11.55 26.23
N ALA A 84 18.53 -10.84 26.51
CA ALA A 84 17.57 -11.25 27.54
C ALA A 84 17.04 -12.66 27.29
N PHE A 85 16.72 -12.97 26.03
CA PHE A 85 16.27 -14.30 25.66
C PHE A 85 17.35 -15.38 25.85
N LYS A 86 18.61 -15.12 25.47
CA LYS A 86 19.72 -16.04 25.73
C LYS A 86 19.88 -16.34 27.21
N ASP A 87 19.78 -15.32 28.06
CA ASP A 87 19.92 -15.49 29.50
C ASP A 87 18.73 -16.24 30.11
N ILE A 88 17.51 -15.98 29.63
CA ILE A 88 16.32 -16.77 29.99
C ILE A 88 16.55 -18.23 29.61
N MET A 89 16.92 -18.49 28.35
CA MET A 89 17.12 -19.85 27.87
C MET A 89 18.26 -20.56 28.59
N LYS A 90 19.37 -19.88 28.90
CA LYS A 90 20.47 -20.45 29.68
C LYS A 90 20.01 -20.86 31.08
N GLN A 91 19.18 -20.05 31.74
CA GLN A 91 18.66 -20.35 33.07
C GLN A 91 17.57 -21.43 33.06
N CYS A 92 16.73 -21.47 32.02
CA CYS A 92 15.69 -22.48 31.85
C CYS A 92 16.23 -23.85 31.41
N VAL A 93 17.20 -23.89 30.50
CA VAL A 93 17.71 -25.13 29.86
C VAL A 93 18.83 -25.79 30.67
N ALA A 94 19.66 -25.05 31.40
CA ALA A 94 20.78 -25.63 32.15
C ALA A 94 20.38 -26.30 33.48
N GLY A 95 19.10 -26.26 33.85
CA GLY A 95 18.56 -27.01 34.99
C GLY A 95 18.26 -28.47 34.65
N ASN A 96 18.28 -29.35 35.66
CA ASN A 96 17.90 -30.78 35.58
C ASN A 96 16.38 -31.01 35.33
N ASN A 97 15.73 -30.05 34.66
CA ASN A 97 14.30 -29.86 34.61
C ASN A 97 13.73 -30.37 33.29
N SER A 98 13.54 -31.68 33.20
CA SER A 98 12.91 -32.38 32.08
C SER A 98 11.44 -31.98 31.81
N TRP A 99 10.84 -31.17 32.68
CA TRP A 99 9.42 -30.82 32.66
C TRP A 99 9.07 -29.62 31.76
N LEU A 100 10.04 -28.79 31.35
CA LEU A 100 9.85 -27.75 30.32
C LEU A 100 9.38 -28.34 28.96
N ASN A 101 9.55 -29.64 28.75
CA ASN A 101 8.96 -30.38 27.62
C ASN A 101 7.42 -30.48 27.68
N VAL A 102 6.80 -30.30 28.85
CA VAL A 102 5.37 -30.57 29.08
C VAL A 102 4.52 -29.31 28.96
N THR A 103 4.98 -28.15 29.45
CA THR A 103 4.23 -26.89 29.45
C THR A 103 4.69 -25.98 28.30
N ARG A 104 4.28 -26.35 27.08
CA ARG A 104 4.84 -25.94 25.79
C ARG A 104 4.79 -24.47 25.36
N LYS A 105 4.34 -23.48 26.14
CA LYS A 105 4.24 -22.08 25.65
C LYS A 105 4.30 -21.05 26.78
N ILE A 106 5.18 -20.04 26.67
CA ILE A 106 4.99 -18.75 27.34
C ILE A 106 3.91 -17.98 26.56
N PRO A 107 2.82 -17.57 27.22
CA PRO A 107 1.60 -17.16 26.52
C PRO A 107 1.75 -15.88 25.69
N CYS A 108 2.30 -14.77 26.22
CA CYS A 108 2.36 -13.51 25.48
C CYS A 108 3.36 -12.51 26.08
N ILE A 109 4.13 -11.81 25.22
CA ILE A 109 4.84 -10.58 25.61
C ILE A 109 4.26 -9.42 24.81
N GLN A 110 3.88 -8.34 25.50
CA GLN A 110 3.39 -7.12 24.88
C GLN A 110 4.17 -5.90 25.38
N PHE A 111 4.55 -5.04 24.43
CA PHE A 111 5.11 -3.74 24.70
C PHE A 111 4.14 -2.66 24.21
N GLU A 112 3.86 -1.67 25.05
CA GLU A 112 2.95 -0.56 24.74
C GLU A 112 3.63 0.79 25.02
N ASN A 113 3.67 1.69 24.04
CA ASN A 113 4.29 3.01 24.19
C ASN A 113 5.77 2.96 24.61
N CYS A 114 6.51 1.96 24.11
CA CYS A 114 7.95 1.81 24.40
C CYS A 114 8.83 2.31 23.24
N ALA A 115 10.01 2.84 23.56
CA ALA A 115 11.08 3.18 22.63
C ALA A 115 12.26 2.20 22.76
N PHE A 116 12.69 1.66 21.63
CA PHE A 116 13.76 0.67 21.53
C PHE A 116 14.89 1.18 20.63
N GLY A 117 16.11 1.24 21.16
CA GLY A 117 17.32 1.48 20.36
C GLY A 117 17.64 0.31 19.40
N SER A 118 17.29 -0.90 19.79
CA SER A 118 17.32 -2.10 18.95
C SER A 118 16.24 -3.09 19.38
N PHE A 119 15.79 -3.96 18.48
CA PHE A 119 14.86 -5.06 18.77
C PHE A 119 15.23 -6.24 17.86
N ILE A 120 16.07 -7.13 18.37
CA ILE A 120 16.68 -8.21 17.59
C ILE A 120 16.08 -9.54 18.00
N LEU A 121 15.52 -10.27 17.03
CA LEU A 121 15.03 -11.64 17.15
C LEU A 121 15.97 -12.56 16.36
N GLY A 122 17.04 -13.01 17.02
CA GLY A 122 18.18 -13.69 16.39
C GLY A 122 18.20 -15.23 16.47
N ARG A 123 19.29 -15.82 15.95
CA ARG A 123 19.55 -17.26 15.78
C ARG A 123 19.66 -18.08 17.07
N TYR A 124 19.88 -17.44 18.22
CA TYR A 124 20.21 -18.16 19.44
C TYR A 124 18.95 -18.64 20.17
N GLY A 125 18.82 -19.97 20.24
CA GLY A 125 18.30 -20.60 21.46
C GLY A 125 16.83 -21.04 21.45
N VAL A 126 16.05 -20.82 20.39
CA VAL A 126 14.69 -21.39 20.36
C VAL A 126 14.73 -22.86 19.95
N LYS A 127 15.53 -23.71 20.61
CA LYS A 127 15.37 -25.16 20.40
C LYS A 127 13.99 -25.63 20.88
N ASP A 128 13.37 -24.91 21.84
CA ASP A 128 12.12 -25.31 22.47
C ASP A 128 11.16 -24.12 22.75
N HIS A 129 10.07 -24.09 21.97
CA HIS A 129 8.70 -23.58 22.22
C HIS A 129 8.46 -22.41 23.19
N THR A 130 9.32 -21.39 23.20
CA THR A 130 9.27 -20.43 24.30
C THR A 130 8.10 -19.46 24.20
N PHE A 131 7.80 -18.85 23.05
CA PHE A 131 6.71 -17.85 22.95
C PHE A 131 5.60 -18.23 21.98
N SER A 132 4.36 -17.88 22.32
CA SER A 132 3.22 -18.02 21.41
C SER A 132 2.85 -16.72 20.69
N TYR A 133 3.13 -15.57 21.30
CA TYR A 133 2.74 -14.27 20.76
C TYR A 133 3.66 -13.14 21.24
N ILE A 134 4.07 -12.29 20.30
CA ILE A 134 4.80 -11.03 20.58
C ILE A 134 4.01 -9.88 19.96
N LYS A 135 3.68 -8.88 20.77
CA LYS A 135 2.95 -7.68 20.34
C LYS A 135 3.71 -6.39 20.65
N LEU A 136 3.87 -5.55 19.64
CA LEU A 136 4.30 -4.17 19.77
C LEU A 136 3.11 -3.24 19.50
N SER A 137 2.86 -2.27 20.38
CA SER A 137 1.74 -1.34 20.25
C SER A 137 2.21 0.09 20.53
N LYS A 138 2.09 1.00 19.56
CA LYS A 138 2.54 2.40 19.71
C LYS A 138 4.02 2.51 20.09
N CYS A 139 4.85 1.58 19.63
CA CYS A 139 6.28 1.57 19.95
C CYS A 139 7.10 2.34 18.91
N LEU A 140 8.27 2.84 19.31
CA LEU A 140 9.33 3.32 18.42
C LEU A 140 10.46 2.30 18.42
N VAL A 141 10.81 1.75 17.26
CA VAL A 141 11.89 0.77 17.11
C VAL A 141 12.91 1.30 16.11
N ARG A 142 14.06 1.76 16.62
CA ARG A 142 15.11 2.36 15.78
C ARG A 142 15.78 1.34 14.86
N ARG A 143 15.99 0.12 15.37
CA ARG A 143 16.61 -0.99 14.62
C ARG A 143 15.95 -2.31 14.98
N ALA A 144 15.18 -2.88 14.07
CA ALA A 144 14.63 -4.22 14.18
C ALA A 144 15.35 -5.18 13.24
N SER A 145 15.70 -6.37 13.74
CA SER A 145 16.26 -7.45 12.91
C SER A 145 15.60 -8.78 13.25
N PHE A 146 15.02 -9.43 12.26
CA PHE A 146 14.27 -10.69 12.38
C PHE A 146 15.01 -11.78 11.61
N ASP A 147 15.63 -12.71 12.34
CA ASP A 147 16.33 -13.85 11.79
C ASP A 147 15.36 -15.02 11.56
N SER A 148 15.44 -15.66 10.39
CA SER A 148 14.59 -16.79 10.03
C SER A 148 14.63 -17.97 11.01
N TYR A 149 15.74 -18.22 11.71
CA TYR A 149 15.81 -19.28 12.73
C TYR A 149 14.83 -19.08 13.88
N PHE A 150 14.53 -17.81 14.22
CA PHE A 150 13.55 -17.50 15.26
C PHE A 150 12.14 -17.96 14.86
N PHE A 151 11.83 -17.93 13.56
CA PHE A 151 10.51 -18.26 13.00
C PHE A 151 10.43 -19.67 12.38
N HIS A 152 11.53 -20.42 12.36
CA HIS A 152 11.61 -21.73 11.69
C HIS A 152 10.82 -22.83 12.39
N TYR A 153 10.77 -22.80 13.72
CA TYR A 153 10.21 -23.91 14.48
C TYR A 153 8.71 -24.05 14.22
N LYS A 154 8.23 -25.30 14.18
CA LYS A 154 6.88 -25.75 13.74
C LYS A 154 5.69 -25.18 14.56
N TYR A 155 5.92 -24.17 15.39
CA TYR A 155 4.97 -23.69 16.38
C TYR A 155 4.58 -22.26 16.07
N SER A 156 3.28 -22.00 16.12
CA SER A 156 2.61 -20.75 15.78
C SER A 156 3.02 -19.55 16.67
N LEU A 157 4.24 -19.02 16.53
CA LEU A 157 4.58 -17.71 17.06
C LEU A 157 3.93 -16.66 16.15
N SER A 158 2.90 -15.95 16.62
CA SER A 158 2.41 -14.78 15.88
C SER A 158 3.14 -13.52 16.35
N PHE A 159 3.59 -12.72 15.37
CA PHE A 159 4.13 -11.39 15.62
C PHE A 159 3.11 -10.35 15.14
N THR A 160 2.78 -9.40 16.01
CA THR A 160 1.91 -8.28 15.65
C THR A 160 2.54 -6.96 16.05
N ALA A 161 2.60 -6.02 15.13
CA ALA A 161 2.93 -4.63 15.43
C ALA A 161 1.74 -3.74 15.06
N VAL A 162 1.30 -2.89 15.99
CA VAL A 162 0.19 -1.95 15.82
C VAL A 162 0.67 -0.54 16.11
N GLU A 163 0.40 0.42 15.22
CA GLU A 163 0.76 1.83 15.40
C GLU A 163 2.25 2.03 15.74
N THR A 164 3.10 1.10 15.29
CA THR A 164 4.52 1.04 15.64
C THR A 164 5.36 1.67 14.53
N VAL A 165 6.35 2.46 14.92
CA VAL A 165 7.32 3.07 14.00
C VAL A 165 8.57 2.21 13.97
N PHE A 166 8.93 1.70 12.79
CA PHE A 166 10.19 1.04 12.52
C PHE A 166 11.05 1.96 11.67
N GLU A 167 12.16 2.44 12.24
CA GLU A 167 13.13 3.21 11.47
C GLU A 167 13.89 2.28 10.51
N ASN A 168 14.40 1.15 11.01
CA ASN A 168 15.13 0.18 10.22
C ASN A 168 14.68 -1.24 10.54
N LEU A 169 13.92 -1.88 9.66
CA LEU A 169 13.53 -3.29 9.78
C LEU A 169 14.24 -4.14 8.75
N THR A 170 14.95 -5.16 9.22
CA THR A 170 15.61 -6.16 8.37
C THR A 170 15.09 -7.55 8.69
N PHE A 171 14.68 -8.29 7.66
CA PHE A 171 14.50 -9.73 7.72
C PHE A 171 15.77 -10.38 7.19
N GLN A 172 16.39 -11.26 7.97
CA GLN A 172 17.63 -11.92 7.62
C GLN A 172 17.41 -13.43 7.52
N SER A 173 17.65 -13.97 6.33
CA SER A 173 17.74 -15.42 6.14
C SER A 173 19.14 -15.89 6.50
N SER A 174 19.22 -16.93 7.31
CA SER A 174 20.42 -17.33 8.05
C SER A 174 21.01 -18.63 7.50
N GLY A 175 21.36 -18.65 6.22
CA GLY A 175 21.87 -19.85 5.53
C GLY A 175 20.81 -20.95 5.37
N ASP A 176 20.87 -21.69 4.26
CA ASP A 176 19.98 -22.80 3.91
C ASP A 176 18.47 -22.50 3.76
N ALA A 177 18.11 -21.26 3.43
CA ALA A 177 16.73 -20.87 3.08
C ALA A 177 15.69 -21.27 4.14
N VAL A 178 16.05 -21.12 5.41
CA VAL A 178 15.17 -21.36 6.55
C VAL A 178 13.92 -20.47 6.41
N PRO A 179 12.71 -21.06 6.29
CA PRO A 179 11.50 -20.29 6.08
C PRO A 179 10.94 -19.69 7.38
N PHE A 180 10.33 -18.52 7.26
CA PHE A 180 9.42 -17.92 8.23
C PHE A 180 8.08 -18.67 8.16
N ASN A 181 7.80 -19.51 9.16
CA ASN A 181 6.59 -20.34 9.20
C ASN A 181 5.46 -19.68 9.99
N GLN A 182 5.40 -18.35 10.03
CA GLN A 182 4.56 -17.61 10.97
C GLN A 182 3.79 -16.46 10.33
N CYS A 183 2.59 -16.21 10.87
CA CYS A 183 1.80 -15.05 10.50
C CYS A 183 2.42 -13.77 11.12
N ILE A 184 2.70 -12.81 10.26
CA ILE A 184 3.27 -11.51 10.64
C ILE A 184 2.27 -10.43 10.25
N LEU A 185 1.79 -9.67 11.23
CA LEU A 185 0.83 -8.59 11.03
C LEU A 185 1.43 -7.24 11.42
N PHE A 186 1.43 -6.31 10.47
CA PHE A 186 1.72 -4.89 10.69
C PHE A 186 0.44 -4.09 10.46
N SER A 187 -0.03 -3.34 11.46
CA SER A 187 -1.22 -2.50 11.34
C SER A 187 -0.89 -1.07 11.74
N LYS A 188 -1.19 -0.09 10.88
CA LYS A 188 -0.93 1.34 11.11
C LYS A 188 0.54 1.64 11.43
N CYS A 189 1.46 0.79 10.96
CA CYS A 189 2.89 0.96 11.20
C CYS A 189 3.52 1.96 10.21
N ASN A 190 4.58 2.63 10.64
CA ASN A 190 5.40 3.49 9.78
C ASN A 190 6.78 2.84 9.61
N PHE A 191 7.26 2.73 8.38
CA PHE A 191 8.59 2.20 8.04
C PHE A 191 9.43 3.33 7.43
N ASP A 192 10.11 4.11 8.26
CA ASP A 192 10.62 5.43 7.86
C ASP A 192 11.86 5.35 6.96
N TYR A 193 12.87 4.53 7.32
CA TYR A 193 14.12 4.49 6.55
C TYR A 193 14.31 3.21 5.77
N THR A 194 14.28 2.04 6.43
CA THR A 194 14.55 0.77 5.74
C THR A 194 13.58 -0.34 6.08
N LEU A 195 13.16 -1.05 5.03
CA LEU A 195 12.53 -2.36 5.09
C LEU A 195 13.26 -3.26 4.09
N LYS A 196 14.06 -4.20 4.58
CA LYS A 196 14.93 -5.03 3.74
C LYS A 196 14.76 -6.51 4.05
N PHE A 197 14.73 -7.32 3.00
CA PHE A 197 14.82 -8.78 3.07
C PHE A 197 16.20 -9.18 2.57
N GLN A 198 17.06 -9.65 3.48
CA GLN A 198 18.43 -10.06 3.19
C GLN A 198 18.49 -11.57 2.96
N GLY A 199 19.16 -11.97 1.88
CA GLY A 199 19.24 -13.36 1.46
C GLY A 199 17.92 -13.89 0.88
N VAL A 200 17.81 -15.20 0.75
CA VAL A 200 16.58 -15.88 0.31
C VAL A 200 15.67 -16.03 1.51
N SER A 201 14.82 -15.03 1.75
CA SER A 201 13.84 -15.03 2.84
C SER A 201 12.54 -15.65 2.33
N THR A 202 12.16 -16.81 2.86
CA THR A 202 10.94 -17.53 2.45
C THR A 202 9.87 -17.43 3.52
N PHE A 203 8.67 -16.93 3.21
CA PHE A 203 7.51 -16.84 4.11
C PHE A 203 6.49 -17.91 3.72
N LYS A 204 6.27 -18.89 4.60
CA LYS A 204 5.27 -19.96 4.38
C LYS A 204 3.87 -19.62 4.87
N GLU A 205 3.77 -18.63 5.75
CA GLU A 205 2.50 -18.16 6.29
C GLU A 205 2.24 -16.73 5.84
N SER A 206 1.04 -16.22 6.14
CA SER A 206 0.59 -14.92 5.66
C SER A 206 1.37 -13.75 6.25
N VAL A 207 1.68 -12.75 5.41
CA VAL A 207 2.26 -11.47 5.84
C VAL A 207 1.31 -10.35 5.44
N THR A 208 0.79 -9.62 6.43
CA THR A 208 -0.20 -8.56 6.19
C THR A 208 0.33 -7.21 6.67
N PHE A 209 0.26 -6.23 5.78
CA PHE A 209 0.48 -4.81 6.04
C PHE A 209 -0.86 -4.10 5.87
N ASN A 210 -1.39 -3.55 6.95
CA ASN A 210 -2.69 -2.86 6.96
C ASN A 210 -2.50 -1.40 7.38
N GLU A 211 -2.91 -0.44 6.54
CA GLU A 211 -2.81 1.00 6.79
C GLU A 211 -1.36 1.47 7.08
N CYS A 212 -0.36 0.82 6.47
CA CYS A 212 1.05 1.13 6.72
C CYS A 212 1.60 2.26 5.85
N ASN A 213 2.48 3.09 6.41
CA ASN A 213 3.31 4.02 5.65
C ASN A 213 4.68 3.39 5.40
N ILE A 214 5.03 3.17 4.14
CA ILE A 214 6.23 2.44 3.73
C ILE A 214 7.18 3.41 3.00
N GLY A 215 8.29 3.74 3.65
CA GLY A 215 9.25 4.76 3.25
C GLY A 215 8.95 6.13 3.88
N SER A 216 9.95 7.01 3.93
CA SER A 216 9.80 8.37 4.43
C SER A 216 9.12 9.30 3.42
N LYS A 217 8.27 10.21 3.91
CA LYS A 217 7.76 11.36 3.16
C LYS A 217 8.88 12.31 2.72
N ASP A 218 9.97 12.36 3.48
CA ASP A 218 11.11 13.21 3.19
C ASP A 218 12.06 12.52 2.22
N ASN A 219 11.82 12.75 0.92
CA ASN A 219 12.61 12.21 -0.19
C ASN A 219 14.09 12.61 -0.16
N ARG A 220 14.54 13.45 0.78
CA ARG A 220 15.92 13.96 0.84
C ARG A 220 16.93 12.97 1.43
N ILE A 221 16.48 11.95 2.19
CA ILE A 221 17.39 11.13 3.03
C ILE A 221 17.41 9.63 2.63
N SER A 222 16.61 9.17 1.68
CA SER A 222 16.52 7.72 1.38
C SER A 222 17.70 7.21 0.52
N LEU A 223 18.88 7.08 1.13
CA LEU A 223 20.00 6.29 0.60
C LEU A 223 19.72 4.78 0.66
N SER A 224 18.70 4.37 1.43
CA SER A 224 18.36 2.98 1.68
C SER A 224 16.87 2.77 1.44
N GLY A 225 16.55 2.01 0.38
CA GLY A 225 15.17 1.82 -0.08
C GLY A 225 14.44 0.64 0.56
N ILE A 226 13.15 0.58 0.26
CA ILE A 226 12.23 -0.51 0.55
C ILE A 226 12.50 -1.64 -0.46
N SER A 227 12.94 -2.81 0.02
CA SER A 227 13.42 -3.88 -0.85
C SER A 227 12.97 -5.25 -0.38
N PHE A 228 12.09 -5.87 -1.16
CA PHE A 228 11.61 -7.24 -1.08
C PHE A 228 12.37 -8.20 -2.02
N ASN A 229 13.50 -7.75 -2.58
CA ASN A 229 14.31 -8.53 -3.52
C ASN A 229 14.67 -9.91 -2.95
N ASN A 230 14.60 -10.94 -3.79
CA ASN A 230 14.88 -12.34 -3.44
C ASN A 230 14.01 -12.93 -2.31
N ALA A 231 12.96 -12.23 -1.87
CA ALA A 231 11.97 -12.82 -0.97
C ALA A 231 11.07 -13.79 -1.73
N THR A 232 10.64 -14.85 -1.05
CA THR A 232 9.64 -15.80 -1.53
C THR A 232 8.48 -15.79 -0.56
N PHE A 233 7.29 -15.46 -1.03
CA PHE A 233 6.06 -15.51 -0.26
C PHE A 233 5.23 -16.66 -0.81
N ASP A 234 5.28 -17.81 -0.12
CA ASP A 234 4.57 -19.02 -0.53
C ASP A 234 3.08 -19.00 -0.10
N ASN A 235 2.65 -17.97 0.64
CA ASN A 235 1.28 -17.78 1.09
C ASN A 235 0.87 -16.30 0.92
N THR A 236 -0.41 -16.02 1.19
CA THR A 236 -1.08 -14.73 1.01
C THR A 236 -0.26 -13.58 1.61
N THR A 237 0.01 -12.57 0.78
CA THR A 237 0.69 -11.34 1.19
C THR A 237 -0.20 -10.16 0.87
N GLU A 238 -0.57 -9.37 1.87
CA GLU A 238 -1.56 -8.31 1.70
C GLU A 238 -0.96 -6.96 2.05
N PHE A 239 -1.14 -5.98 1.16
CA PHE A 239 -0.87 -4.58 1.38
C PHE A 239 -2.19 -3.82 1.27
N VAL A 240 -2.89 -3.68 2.39
CA VAL A 240 -4.20 -3.04 2.48
C VAL A 240 -4.02 -1.58 2.89
N ASP A 241 -4.53 -0.65 2.07
CA ASP A 241 -4.48 0.80 2.32
C ASP A 241 -3.08 1.33 2.71
N CYS A 242 -2.04 0.76 2.10
CA CYS A 242 -0.66 1.16 2.38
C CYS A 242 -0.22 2.32 1.50
N ASN A 243 0.60 3.22 2.06
CA ASN A 243 1.21 4.32 1.31
C ASN A 243 2.70 4.04 1.07
N PHE A 244 3.09 3.82 -0.18
CA PHE A 244 4.48 3.66 -0.59
C PHE A 244 5.05 5.00 -1.05
N TYR A 245 5.91 5.61 -0.23
CA TYR A 245 6.56 6.89 -0.53
C TYR A 245 7.78 6.74 -1.45
N VAL A 246 8.33 5.52 -1.54
CA VAL A 246 9.44 5.13 -2.44
C VAL A 246 9.01 3.92 -3.24
N SER A 247 9.46 3.80 -4.50
CA SER A 247 9.16 2.62 -5.33
C SER A 247 9.73 1.35 -4.67
N PRO A 248 8.87 0.36 -4.31
CA PRO A 248 9.36 -0.84 -3.64
C PRO A 248 10.02 -1.78 -4.65
N LYS A 249 11.15 -2.38 -4.25
CA LYS A 249 11.92 -3.28 -5.11
C LYS A 249 11.48 -4.72 -4.92
N PHE A 250 11.03 -5.36 -6.00
CA PHE A 250 10.57 -6.77 -6.04
C PHE A 250 11.36 -7.61 -7.07
N HIS A 251 12.66 -7.34 -7.22
CA HIS A 251 13.51 -8.05 -8.16
C HIS A 251 13.78 -9.47 -7.65
N ASN A 252 13.57 -10.48 -8.51
CA ASN A 252 13.67 -11.90 -8.18
C ASN A 252 12.75 -12.33 -7.02
N THR A 253 11.65 -11.62 -6.79
CA THR A 253 10.67 -11.98 -5.77
C THR A 253 9.68 -12.99 -6.33
N LYS A 254 9.31 -13.99 -5.53
CA LYS A 254 8.19 -14.91 -5.81
C LYS A 254 7.04 -14.56 -4.87
N LEU A 255 5.87 -14.29 -5.41
CA LEU A 255 4.67 -13.96 -4.64
C LEU A 255 3.62 -15.07 -4.82
N HIS A 256 2.75 -15.22 -3.82
CA HIS A 256 1.59 -16.10 -3.90
C HIS A 256 0.52 -15.50 -4.82
N SER A 257 -0.34 -16.32 -5.43
CA SER A 257 -1.42 -15.86 -6.32
C SER A 257 -2.38 -14.89 -5.65
N ASP A 258 -2.57 -15.05 -4.34
CA ASP A 258 -3.51 -14.26 -3.54
C ASP A 258 -2.87 -12.98 -2.98
N THR A 259 -1.74 -12.56 -3.54
CA THR A 259 -1.10 -11.30 -3.16
C THR A 259 -1.96 -10.12 -3.58
N SER A 260 -2.19 -9.15 -2.69
CA SER A 260 -3.07 -8.01 -2.94
C SER A 260 -2.45 -6.68 -2.57
N PHE A 261 -2.72 -5.65 -3.38
CA PHE A 261 -2.38 -4.24 -3.12
C PHE A 261 -3.63 -3.37 -2.93
N TYR A 262 -4.70 -3.94 -2.37
CA TYR A 262 -6.00 -3.28 -2.24
C TYR A 262 -5.91 -1.90 -1.56
N LEU A 263 -6.43 -0.87 -2.23
CA LEU A 263 -6.41 0.55 -1.82
C LEU A 263 -5.02 1.16 -1.59
N SER A 264 -3.94 0.42 -1.86
CA SER A 264 -2.58 0.93 -1.68
C SER A 264 -2.23 2.03 -2.69
N ARG A 265 -1.43 2.99 -2.25
CA ARG A 265 -1.01 4.16 -3.02
C ARG A 265 0.49 4.16 -3.22
N PHE A 266 0.91 4.35 -4.47
CA PHE A 266 2.33 4.42 -4.86
C PHE A 266 2.65 5.86 -5.28
N LEU A 267 3.38 6.57 -4.44
CA LEU A 267 3.58 8.02 -4.56
C LEU A 267 4.88 8.36 -5.30
N ASP A 268 5.85 7.44 -5.34
CA ASP A 268 7.11 7.66 -6.04
C ASP A 268 7.00 7.38 -7.54
N CYS A 269 6.72 8.42 -8.32
CA CYS A 269 6.80 8.37 -9.77
C CYS A 269 7.93 9.25 -10.32
N LYS A 270 8.90 9.66 -9.49
CA LYS A 270 9.94 10.62 -9.90
C LYS A 270 11.35 10.07 -9.74
N SER A 271 11.54 9.07 -8.87
CA SER A 271 12.85 8.47 -8.70
C SER A 271 13.32 7.80 -9.99
N ILE A 272 14.65 7.74 -10.15
CA ILE A 272 15.29 7.16 -11.34
C ILE A 272 14.97 5.66 -11.46
N ASN A 273 14.79 4.98 -10.32
CA ASN A 273 14.56 3.54 -10.26
C ASN A 273 13.08 3.16 -10.36
N ALA A 274 12.15 4.07 -10.08
CA ALA A 274 10.70 3.80 -10.08
C ALA A 274 10.21 3.12 -11.36
N MET A 275 10.69 3.53 -12.54
CA MET A 275 10.30 2.90 -13.81
C MET A 275 10.68 1.41 -13.84
N GLY A 276 11.90 1.06 -13.39
CA GLY A 276 12.37 -0.31 -13.37
C GLY A 276 11.65 -1.15 -12.32
N ASP A 277 11.42 -0.58 -11.13
CA ASP A 277 10.75 -1.25 -10.02
C ASP A 277 9.27 -1.54 -10.35
N TYR A 278 8.53 -0.58 -10.90
CA TYR A 278 7.14 -0.82 -11.34
C TYR A 278 7.05 -1.75 -12.54
N ARG A 279 8.04 -1.76 -13.44
CA ARG A 279 8.09 -2.76 -14.52
C ARG A 279 8.22 -4.17 -13.97
N ALA A 280 9.08 -4.38 -12.98
CA ALA A 280 9.25 -5.69 -12.34
C ALA A 280 7.93 -6.14 -11.69
N LEU A 281 7.29 -5.25 -10.92
CA LEU A 281 5.98 -5.52 -10.32
C LEU A 281 4.88 -5.81 -11.33
N LYS A 282 4.81 -5.06 -12.44
CA LYS A 282 3.87 -5.32 -13.54
C LYS A 282 4.02 -6.74 -14.10
N VAL A 283 5.25 -7.15 -14.41
CA VAL A 283 5.53 -8.50 -14.94
C VAL A 283 5.15 -9.56 -13.90
N LEU A 284 5.49 -9.30 -12.64
CA LEU A 284 5.21 -10.21 -11.54
C LEU A 284 3.69 -10.41 -11.36
N MET A 285 2.90 -9.33 -11.27
CA MET A 285 1.44 -9.40 -11.15
C MET A 285 0.77 -10.06 -12.35
N HIS A 286 1.26 -9.77 -13.56
CA HIS A 286 0.75 -10.42 -14.78
C HIS A 286 0.97 -11.95 -14.72
N ASN A 287 2.14 -12.40 -14.24
CA ASN A 287 2.43 -13.82 -14.12
C ASN A 287 1.56 -14.54 -13.06
N LEU A 288 1.03 -13.81 -12.08
CA LEU A 288 0.07 -14.34 -11.10
C LEU A 288 -1.38 -14.35 -11.61
N GLY A 289 -1.65 -13.76 -12.78
CA GLY A 289 -3.01 -13.54 -13.27
C GLY A 289 -3.74 -12.38 -12.59
N ALA A 290 -3.04 -11.54 -11.82
CA ALA A 290 -3.57 -10.34 -11.16
C ALA A 290 -3.61 -9.15 -12.14
N ASP A 291 -4.46 -9.24 -13.17
CA ASP A 291 -4.46 -8.28 -14.29
C ASP A 291 -4.80 -6.84 -13.90
N GLN A 292 -5.63 -6.65 -12.88
CA GLN A 292 -5.97 -5.32 -12.37
C GLN A 292 -4.73 -4.64 -11.75
N ASP A 293 -3.98 -5.36 -10.92
CA ASP A 293 -2.74 -4.86 -10.33
C ASP A 293 -1.65 -4.68 -11.38
N ALA A 294 -1.54 -5.61 -12.35
CA ALA A 294 -0.63 -5.45 -13.48
C ALA A 294 -0.93 -4.17 -14.28
N THR A 295 -2.21 -3.86 -14.52
CA THR A 295 -2.64 -2.63 -15.20
C THR A 295 -2.32 -1.38 -14.37
N MET A 296 -2.53 -1.44 -13.06
CA MET A 296 -2.12 -0.37 -12.13
C MET A 296 -0.61 -0.11 -12.21
N PHE A 297 0.23 -1.15 -12.13
CA PHE A 297 1.69 -1.01 -12.19
C PHE A 297 2.17 -0.57 -13.58
N HIS A 298 1.47 -0.94 -14.65
CA HIS A 298 1.73 -0.40 -15.99
C HIS A 298 1.49 1.11 -16.06
N ALA A 299 0.41 1.60 -15.46
CA ALA A 299 0.14 3.04 -15.38
C ALA A 299 1.21 3.78 -14.56
N LEU A 300 1.63 3.21 -13.42
CA LEU A 300 2.72 3.74 -12.60
C LEU A 300 4.07 3.75 -13.35
N GLU A 301 4.38 2.71 -14.12
CA GLU A 301 5.57 2.66 -14.99
C GLU A 301 5.55 3.79 -16.02
N MET A 302 4.39 4.06 -16.66
CA MET A 302 4.25 5.14 -17.64
C MET A 302 4.37 6.52 -17.01
N ASP A 303 3.79 6.71 -15.83
CA ASP A 303 3.93 7.94 -15.04
C ASP A 303 5.39 8.17 -14.63
N ALA A 304 6.06 7.13 -14.14
CA ALA A 304 7.48 7.16 -13.80
C ALA A 304 8.35 7.49 -15.01
N ARG A 305 8.11 6.85 -16.17
CA ARG A 305 8.82 7.14 -17.43
C ARG A 305 8.65 8.59 -17.85
N ARG A 306 7.41 9.12 -17.78
CA ARG A 306 7.15 10.51 -18.14
C ARG A 306 7.96 11.48 -17.28
N ASN A 307 7.98 11.26 -15.97
CA ASN A 307 8.61 12.19 -15.05
C ASN A 307 10.15 12.05 -15.03
N SER A 308 10.69 10.84 -15.23
CA SER A 308 12.13 10.57 -15.11
C SER A 308 12.90 10.65 -16.44
N VAL A 309 12.37 10.04 -17.50
CA VAL A 309 13.04 9.90 -18.81
C VAL A 309 12.68 11.08 -19.70
N LEU A 310 11.38 11.28 -19.97
CA LEU A 310 10.92 12.28 -20.96
C LEU A 310 11.23 13.72 -20.56
N THR A 311 11.39 14.00 -19.27
CA THR A 311 11.76 15.34 -18.78
C THR A 311 13.21 15.70 -19.12
N LYS A 312 14.11 14.71 -19.24
CA LYS A 312 15.54 14.94 -19.50
C LYS A 312 15.88 15.02 -20.99
N THR A 313 15.06 14.43 -21.85
CA THR A 313 15.33 14.21 -23.29
C THR A 313 14.41 15.05 -24.20
N LEU A 314 14.19 16.32 -23.85
CA LEU A 314 13.17 17.18 -24.47
C LEU A 314 13.23 17.21 -26.02
N HIS A 315 14.42 17.31 -26.60
CA HIS A 315 14.57 17.49 -28.06
C HIS A 315 14.24 16.25 -28.89
N ARG A 316 14.35 15.02 -28.35
CA ARG A 316 14.15 13.79 -29.12
C ARG A 316 12.78 13.15 -28.86
N GLU A 317 12.18 13.39 -27.70
CA GLU A 317 10.98 12.70 -27.25
C GLU A 317 9.76 13.62 -27.01
N GLY A 318 9.76 14.82 -27.61
CA GLY A 318 8.69 15.82 -27.43
C GLY A 318 7.29 15.29 -27.74
N LEU A 319 7.10 14.57 -28.85
CA LEU A 319 5.82 13.96 -29.21
C LEU A 319 5.38 12.89 -28.19
N ALA A 320 6.33 12.08 -27.68
CA ALA A 320 6.04 11.08 -26.66
C ALA A 320 5.59 11.72 -25.35
N ARG A 321 6.20 12.86 -24.97
CA ARG A 321 5.77 13.64 -23.79
C ARG A 321 4.35 14.15 -23.96
N ILE A 322 4.03 14.75 -25.11
CA ILE A 322 2.68 15.23 -25.41
C ILE A 322 1.69 14.06 -25.33
N ALA A 323 1.96 12.95 -26.02
CA ALA A 323 1.13 11.76 -25.98
C ALA A 323 0.93 11.22 -24.55
N SER A 324 1.99 11.21 -23.72
CA SER A 324 1.88 10.78 -22.32
C SER A 324 1.00 11.69 -21.47
N ILE A 325 0.98 13.00 -21.75
CA ILE A 325 0.11 13.97 -21.06
C ILE A 325 -1.34 13.72 -21.48
N PHE A 326 -1.59 13.56 -22.77
CA PHE A 326 -2.92 13.21 -23.29
C PHE A 326 -3.43 11.90 -22.68
N LEU A 327 -2.62 10.84 -22.70
CA LEU A 327 -3.02 9.54 -22.12
C LEU A 327 -3.30 9.61 -20.62
N LYS A 328 -2.57 10.43 -19.86
CA LYS A 328 -2.88 10.66 -18.46
C LYS A 328 -4.20 11.41 -18.29
N GLN A 329 -4.37 12.51 -19.00
CA GLN A 329 -5.52 13.40 -18.82
C GLN A 329 -6.85 12.73 -19.21
N PHE A 330 -6.86 11.97 -20.30
CA PHE A 330 -8.10 11.40 -20.84
C PHE A 330 -8.44 10.03 -20.25
N ASN A 331 -7.45 9.29 -19.73
CA ASN A 331 -7.62 7.86 -19.45
C ASN A 331 -6.89 7.40 -18.18
N ASP A 332 -6.09 8.26 -17.54
CA ASP A 332 -5.19 7.90 -16.43
C ASP A 332 -4.39 6.60 -16.72
N TYR A 333 -3.87 6.50 -17.94
CA TYR A 333 -3.19 5.30 -18.49
C TYR A 333 -4.01 4.00 -18.45
N GLY A 334 -5.32 4.12 -18.29
CA GLY A 334 -6.31 3.06 -18.28
C GLY A 334 -6.74 2.57 -16.91
N ARG A 335 -6.43 3.32 -15.85
CA ARG A 335 -6.93 3.04 -14.51
C ARG A 335 -8.37 3.46 -14.31
N ASN A 336 -8.80 4.55 -14.94
CA ASN A 336 -10.13 5.12 -14.76
C ASN A 336 -11.00 4.89 -16.00
N PHE A 337 -11.97 3.99 -15.87
CA PHE A 337 -12.94 3.68 -16.91
C PHE A 337 -13.88 4.85 -17.24
N TRP A 338 -14.18 5.70 -16.26
CA TRP A 338 -15.16 6.78 -16.41
C TRP A 338 -14.58 8.05 -17.02
N THR A 339 -13.28 8.32 -16.86
CA THR A 339 -12.64 9.54 -17.36
C THR A 339 -12.90 9.79 -18.85
N PRO A 340 -12.76 8.81 -19.76
CA PRO A 340 -13.05 9.02 -21.17
C PRO A 340 -14.49 9.47 -21.46
N PHE A 341 -15.48 8.95 -20.72
CA PHE A 341 -16.88 9.36 -20.87
C PHE A 341 -17.13 10.77 -20.38
N VAL A 342 -16.55 11.14 -19.23
CA VAL A 342 -16.63 12.51 -18.71
C VAL A 342 -15.95 13.49 -19.67
N CYS A 343 -14.79 13.11 -20.22
CA CYS A 343 -14.12 13.88 -21.26
C CYS A 343 -14.99 14.02 -22.51
N LEU A 344 -15.65 12.94 -22.97
CA LEU A 344 -16.55 12.99 -24.12
C LEU A 344 -17.73 13.94 -23.86
N ALA A 345 -18.38 13.83 -22.70
CA ALA A 345 -19.50 14.71 -22.31
C ALA A 345 -19.08 16.18 -22.19
N GLY A 346 -17.92 16.44 -21.59
CA GLY A 346 -17.32 17.78 -21.53
C GLY A 346 -17.00 18.34 -22.91
N PHE A 347 -16.49 17.50 -23.81
CA PHE A 347 -16.20 17.86 -25.19
C PHE A 347 -17.49 18.15 -25.98
N CYS A 348 -18.53 17.33 -25.86
CA CYS A 348 -19.86 17.61 -26.43
C CYS A 348 -20.43 18.94 -25.95
N SER A 349 -20.27 19.25 -24.66
CA SER A 349 -20.77 20.49 -24.06
C SER A 349 -20.01 21.70 -24.59
N LEU A 350 -18.68 21.60 -24.73
CA LEU A 350 -17.85 22.65 -25.32
C LEU A 350 -18.28 22.96 -26.76
N PHE A 351 -18.43 21.95 -27.60
CA PHE A 351 -18.82 22.16 -29.00
C PHE A 351 -20.28 22.63 -29.13
N PHE A 352 -21.17 22.19 -28.25
CA PHE A 352 -22.52 22.74 -28.16
C PHE A 352 -22.50 24.26 -27.95
N ILE A 353 -21.68 24.76 -27.02
CA ILE A 353 -21.51 26.20 -26.76
C ILE A 353 -20.87 26.89 -27.98
N ILE A 354 -19.84 26.28 -28.58
CA ILE A 354 -19.19 26.86 -29.78
C ILE A 354 -20.21 26.99 -30.91
N TYR A 355 -21.04 25.99 -31.17
CA TYR A 355 -22.06 26.08 -32.22
C TYR A 355 -23.14 27.09 -31.87
N LEU A 356 -23.63 27.10 -30.64
CA LEU A 356 -24.62 28.06 -30.17
C LEU A 356 -24.12 29.52 -30.31
N CYS A 357 -22.87 29.80 -29.93
CA CYS A 357 -22.25 31.11 -30.04
C CYS A 357 -21.88 31.48 -31.49
N SER A 358 -21.39 30.53 -32.29
CA SER A 358 -21.07 30.77 -33.71
C SER A 358 -22.32 31.20 -34.47
N ASN A 359 -23.49 30.66 -34.10
CA ASN A 359 -24.77 31.03 -34.67
C ASN A 359 -25.17 32.47 -34.34
N ALA A 360 -24.86 32.95 -33.14
CA ALA A 360 -25.10 34.35 -32.77
C ALA A 360 -24.28 35.33 -33.62
N LEU A 361 -23.14 34.90 -34.14
CA LEU A 361 -22.22 35.75 -34.91
C LEU A 361 -22.38 35.62 -36.43
N ALA A 362 -22.94 34.51 -36.93
CA ALA A 362 -22.90 34.15 -38.35
C ALA A 362 -24.22 34.34 -39.13
N CYS A 363 -25.30 34.84 -38.52
CA CYS A 363 -26.54 35.14 -39.26
C CYS A 363 -26.39 36.39 -40.15
N ASN A 364 -25.68 36.26 -41.27
CA ASN A 364 -25.68 37.26 -42.34
C ASN A 364 -26.79 36.93 -43.33
N THR A 365 -27.83 37.78 -43.35
CA THR A 365 -29.04 37.62 -44.18
C THR A 365 -28.77 37.55 -45.68
N SER A 366 -27.61 38.02 -46.13
CA SER A 366 -27.25 38.07 -47.56
C SER A 366 -26.88 36.71 -48.20
N HIS A 367 -26.55 35.67 -47.43
CA HIS A 367 -26.09 34.37 -47.95
C HIS A 367 -27.13 33.23 -47.80
N PHE A 368 -28.38 33.55 -47.51
CA PHE A 368 -29.42 32.59 -47.12
C PHE A 368 -29.84 31.54 -48.15
N SER A 369 -29.71 31.83 -49.45
CA SER A 369 -30.18 30.89 -50.49
C SER A 369 -29.42 29.57 -50.46
N SER A 370 -28.18 29.58 -49.96
CA SER A 370 -27.33 28.39 -49.84
C SER A 370 -27.26 27.82 -48.42
N ALA A 371 -27.78 28.48 -47.39
CA ALA A 371 -27.72 27.99 -46.00
C ALA A 371 -28.48 26.65 -45.81
N GLU A 372 -27.95 25.78 -44.96
CA GLU A 372 -28.52 24.45 -44.67
C GLU A 372 -29.79 24.49 -43.83
N ILE A 373 -30.51 23.37 -43.73
CA ILE A 373 -31.74 23.25 -42.92
C ILE A 373 -31.47 23.69 -41.48
N TRP A 374 -30.36 23.25 -40.88
CA TRP A 374 -29.96 23.68 -39.54
C TRP A 374 -29.75 25.20 -39.45
N GLU A 375 -28.98 25.82 -40.35
CA GLU A 375 -28.76 27.28 -40.37
C GLU A 375 -30.04 28.07 -40.65
N ARG A 376 -30.93 27.57 -41.51
CA ARG A 376 -32.22 28.20 -41.82
C ARG A 376 -33.14 28.22 -40.61
N THR A 377 -33.24 27.10 -39.88
CA THR A 377 -34.02 27.02 -38.63
C THR A 377 -33.47 27.97 -37.56
N LEU A 378 -32.17 28.29 -37.61
CA LEU A 378 -31.51 29.13 -36.63
C LEU A 378 -31.61 30.64 -36.91
N CYS A 379 -31.73 31.06 -38.18
CA CYS A 379 -31.73 32.49 -38.53
C CYS A 379 -33.12 33.06 -38.90
N PHE A 380 -34.19 32.26 -38.93
CA PHE A 380 -35.57 32.72 -39.13
C PHE A 380 -36.41 32.66 -37.83
N ASN A 381 -36.96 33.81 -37.41
CA ASN A 381 -38.11 34.05 -36.49
C ASN A 381 -37.89 34.37 -35.00
N SER A 382 -38.17 35.63 -34.63
CA SER A 382 -38.03 36.25 -33.29
C SER A 382 -39.08 35.89 -32.22
N SER A 383 -39.41 34.60 -32.01
CA SER A 383 -40.38 34.19 -30.95
C SER A 383 -39.71 33.40 -29.82
N SER A 384 -40.28 33.31 -28.62
CA SER A 384 -39.66 32.58 -27.49
C SER A 384 -39.49 31.08 -27.71
N GLU A 385 -40.22 30.47 -28.67
CA GLU A 385 -39.99 29.09 -29.10
C GLU A 385 -38.66 28.93 -29.85
N GLU A 386 -38.12 30.01 -30.43
CA GLU A 386 -36.87 30.06 -31.20
C GLU A 386 -35.63 29.70 -30.37
N ILE A 387 -35.58 30.10 -29.09
CA ILE A 387 -34.42 29.81 -28.23
C ILE A 387 -34.34 28.30 -27.98
N LYS A 388 -35.49 27.62 -27.82
CA LYS A 388 -35.53 26.18 -27.60
C LYS A 388 -35.06 25.43 -28.85
N ASP A 389 -35.51 25.85 -30.03
CA ASP A 389 -35.10 25.22 -31.29
C ASP A 389 -33.61 25.46 -31.58
N LYS A 390 -33.09 26.67 -31.31
CA LYS A 390 -31.66 26.98 -31.44
C LYS A 390 -30.77 26.12 -30.55
N VAL A 391 -31.18 25.98 -29.29
CA VAL A 391 -30.50 25.15 -28.30
C VAL A 391 -30.57 23.69 -28.72
N LEU A 392 -31.76 23.18 -29.08
CA LEU A 392 -31.93 21.79 -29.47
C LEU A 392 -31.13 21.45 -30.74
N ALA A 393 -31.19 22.30 -31.76
CA ALA A 393 -30.49 22.11 -33.02
C ALA A 393 -28.96 22.11 -32.82
N SER A 394 -28.43 23.04 -32.01
CA SER A 394 -26.99 23.09 -31.70
C SER A 394 -26.56 21.87 -30.87
N PHE A 395 -27.42 21.42 -29.96
CA PHE A 395 -27.18 20.25 -29.11
C PHE A 395 -27.16 18.96 -29.94
N VAL A 396 -28.17 18.73 -30.79
CA VAL A 396 -28.25 17.58 -31.69
C VAL A 396 -27.04 17.55 -32.62
N TYR A 397 -26.67 18.70 -33.21
CA TYR A 397 -25.52 18.78 -34.10
C TYR A 397 -24.21 18.44 -33.36
N SER A 398 -24.01 18.99 -32.16
CA SER A 398 -22.86 18.67 -31.32
C SER A 398 -22.80 17.17 -30.99
N ILE A 399 -23.93 16.58 -30.58
CA ILE A 399 -23.99 15.14 -30.29
C ILE A 399 -23.66 14.31 -31.52
N GLN A 400 -24.27 14.60 -32.68
CA GLN A 400 -24.06 13.85 -33.91
C GLN A 400 -22.58 13.81 -34.30
N LYS A 401 -21.88 14.95 -34.21
CA LYS A 401 -20.45 15.02 -34.54
C LYS A 401 -19.54 14.44 -33.44
N SER A 402 -19.97 14.43 -32.19
CA SER A 402 -19.25 13.76 -31.08
C SER A 402 -19.39 12.24 -31.07
N PHE A 403 -20.32 11.65 -31.81
CA PHE A 403 -20.36 10.19 -32.00
C PHE A 403 -19.22 9.68 -32.91
N GLY A 404 -18.41 10.58 -33.48
CA GLY A 404 -17.23 10.22 -34.26
C GLY A 404 -17.61 9.29 -35.43
N PRO A 405 -17.01 8.09 -35.55
CA PRO A 405 -17.31 7.16 -36.64
C PRO A 405 -18.75 6.66 -36.63
N LEU A 406 -19.37 6.53 -35.45
CA LEU A 406 -20.78 6.12 -35.34
C LEU A 406 -21.71 7.20 -35.89
N GLY A 407 -21.29 8.47 -35.82
CA GLY A 407 -22.01 9.59 -36.42
C GLY A 407 -22.19 9.44 -37.94
N LEU A 408 -21.28 8.75 -38.63
CA LEU A 408 -21.39 8.49 -40.08
C LEU A 408 -22.56 7.55 -40.42
N ILE A 409 -22.96 6.68 -39.50
CA ILE A 409 -24.12 5.79 -39.69
C ILE A 409 -25.43 6.59 -39.60
N PHE A 410 -25.44 7.65 -38.78
CA PHE A 410 -26.58 8.55 -38.60
C PHE A 410 -26.56 9.74 -39.57
N ASP A 411 -25.50 9.88 -40.36
CA ASP A 411 -25.37 10.97 -41.34
C ASP A 411 -26.23 10.65 -42.56
N SER A 412 -27.52 10.92 -42.42
CA SER A 412 -28.55 10.81 -43.46
C SER A 412 -28.42 11.85 -44.58
N GLY A 413 -27.23 12.46 -44.74
CA GLY A 413 -26.98 13.55 -45.70
C GLY A 413 -27.67 14.87 -45.34
N LEU A 414 -28.24 14.97 -44.14
CA LEU A 414 -29.13 16.07 -43.75
C LEU A 414 -28.41 17.32 -43.21
N ILE A 415 -27.14 17.23 -42.81
CA ILE A 415 -26.40 18.35 -42.16
C ILE A 415 -24.90 18.36 -42.54
N SER A 416 -24.52 19.14 -43.55
CA SER A 416 -23.16 19.36 -44.07
C SER A 416 -22.81 20.85 -44.18
N ALA A 417 -22.42 21.46 -43.06
CA ALA A 417 -22.22 22.91 -42.92
C ALA A 417 -21.50 23.53 -44.13
N LYS A 418 -22.03 24.55 -44.82
CA LYS A 418 -21.37 25.08 -46.04
C LYS A 418 -20.20 26.03 -45.74
N TYR A 419 -20.17 26.64 -44.57
CA TYR A 419 -19.09 27.56 -44.17
C TYR A 419 -17.82 26.83 -43.79
N GLY A 420 -16.69 27.25 -44.40
CA GLY A 420 -15.39 26.62 -44.22
C GLY A 420 -14.93 26.52 -42.75
N TRP A 421 -15.21 27.54 -41.94
CA TRP A 421 -14.83 27.53 -40.52
C TRP A 421 -15.64 26.52 -39.68
N ILE A 422 -16.95 26.43 -39.88
CA ILE A 422 -17.80 25.45 -39.18
C ILE A 422 -17.43 24.03 -39.61
N LYS A 423 -17.14 23.80 -40.91
CA LYS A 423 -16.60 22.51 -41.38
C LYS A 423 -15.30 22.15 -40.68
N PHE A 424 -14.39 23.12 -40.53
CA PHE A 424 -13.11 22.90 -39.87
C PHE A 424 -13.30 22.52 -38.40
N ILE A 425 -14.14 23.24 -37.66
CA ILE A 425 -14.50 22.94 -36.26
C ILE A 425 -15.12 21.55 -36.16
N ALA A 426 -16.11 21.22 -37.00
CA ALA A 426 -16.74 19.90 -37.01
C ALA A 426 -15.74 18.78 -37.33
N THR A 427 -14.79 19.02 -38.24
CA THR A 427 -13.72 18.06 -38.56
C THR A 427 -12.83 17.80 -37.35
N ILE A 428 -12.42 18.87 -36.64
CA ILE A 428 -11.67 18.75 -35.38
C ILE A 428 -12.48 17.94 -34.36
N GLN A 429 -13.77 18.24 -34.20
CA GLN A 429 -14.64 17.52 -33.26
C GLN A 429 -14.70 16.02 -33.58
N VAL A 430 -14.87 15.65 -34.84
CA VAL A 430 -14.92 14.26 -35.29
C VAL A 430 -13.58 13.55 -35.03
N ILE A 431 -12.44 14.19 -35.28
CA ILE A 431 -11.11 13.59 -35.02
C ILE A 431 -10.94 13.32 -33.53
N PHE A 432 -11.16 14.32 -32.67
CA PHE A 432 -10.97 14.17 -31.22
C PHE A 432 -11.97 13.20 -30.61
N SER A 433 -13.25 13.26 -31.00
CA SER A 433 -14.25 12.30 -30.53
C SER A 433 -13.92 10.88 -30.96
N SER A 434 -13.40 10.67 -32.17
CA SER A 434 -12.92 9.35 -32.62
C SER A 434 -11.79 8.81 -31.75
N ILE A 435 -10.84 9.66 -31.34
CA ILE A 435 -9.77 9.29 -30.42
C ILE A 435 -10.36 8.90 -29.05
N ILE A 436 -11.32 9.67 -28.52
CA ILE A 436 -11.95 9.38 -27.23
C ILE A 436 -12.75 8.07 -27.30
N TRP A 437 -13.50 7.82 -28.37
CA TRP A 437 -14.21 6.56 -28.61
C TRP A 437 -13.25 5.39 -28.72
N TYR A 438 -12.13 5.55 -29.43
CA TYR A 438 -11.08 4.53 -29.47
C TYR A 438 -10.57 4.21 -28.06
N LEU A 439 -10.31 5.21 -27.22
CA LEU A 439 -9.91 4.99 -25.83
C LEU A 439 -10.99 4.26 -25.02
N ILE A 440 -12.27 4.62 -25.17
CA ILE A 440 -13.40 3.93 -24.54
C ILE A 440 -13.43 2.45 -24.96
N ILE A 441 -13.34 2.16 -26.25
CA ILE A 441 -13.36 0.79 -26.78
C ILE A 441 -12.17 -0.02 -26.23
N VAL A 442 -10.97 0.56 -26.24
CA VAL A 442 -9.78 -0.08 -25.67
C VAL A 442 -9.97 -0.37 -24.18
N GLN A 443 -10.63 0.53 -23.43
CA GLN A 443 -10.93 0.28 -22.02
C GLN A 443 -11.92 -0.84 -21.81
N PHE A 444 -13.03 -0.85 -22.56
CA PHE A 444 -13.99 -1.95 -22.50
C PHE A 444 -13.30 -3.29 -22.77
N ARG A 445 -12.49 -3.34 -23.82
CA ARG A 445 -11.75 -4.55 -24.17
C ARG A 445 -10.86 -5.03 -23.03
N ARG A 446 -10.12 -4.12 -22.39
CA ARG A 446 -9.22 -4.44 -21.27
C ARG A 446 -9.97 -4.90 -20.03
N GLN A 447 -11.06 -4.25 -19.67
CA GLN A 447 -11.82 -4.56 -18.45
C GLN A 447 -12.56 -5.90 -18.55
N PHE A 448 -13.14 -6.21 -19.72
CA PHE A 448 -13.96 -7.40 -19.92
C PHE A 448 -13.19 -8.58 -20.53
N LYS A 449 -11.89 -8.42 -20.81
CA LYS A 449 -11.03 -9.43 -21.47
C LYS A 449 -11.68 -10.02 -22.75
N LEU A 450 -12.35 -9.18 -23.52
CA LEU A 450 -12.90 -9.50 -24.85
C LEU A 450 -11.77 -9.51 -25.90
#